data_AF-A0AAV2PV34-F1
#
_entry.id   AF-A0AAV2PV34-F1
#
_cell.length_a   1.000
_cell.length_b   1.000
_cell.length_c   1.000
_cell.angle_alpha   90.00
_cell.angle_beta   90.00
_cell.angle_gamma   90.00
#
_symmetry.space_group_name_H-M   'P 1'
#
loop_
_entity.id
_entity.type
_entity.pdbx_description
1 polymer ?
#
loop_
_entity_poly.entity_id
_entity_poly.type
_entity_poly.pdbx_seq_one_letter_code
_entity_poly.pdbx_strand_id
1 'polypeptide(L)'
;MASKTKRIKLKELAKEMKSLNICVKQVQDIQGPPEAYTNDSGPPRGAIFIANYREFSEESEQETREGSETDVQNLTNLFSQMGYDHKVDYIQDCTKTETIAALCSFREQKIHESVDSMVLVVMSHGCFNNTFITWDGQTVTDKEVLEIFSNKNCPALKGKPKIFLFQHCRGKIHPLDAHTDPKPTQRCNSRGKYKHASDVVILYSTSQGESSLRHKSYGSPYIYQICRVFMENAWKSEINLLMDEVYERLSINQRCTYLERRKKKDFYFNPKHIDNIEEQEKVKTECKSDTELFSENGKLEVKLNKDHGTGASSCVPKNNDLTKPQVLMINNLDGCGPDMEKLKYLFISLGYDVTDPISDVSYNALKDIIKDFKEKSHGESAFVVFYVDGFDDYIVTS
;
A
#
# COMPACT_ATOMS: atom_id res chain seq x y z
N MET A 1 18.65 35.84 -11.50
CA MET A 1 17.30 36.33 -11.84
C MET A 1 16.33 35.24 -11.42
N ALA A 2 15.44 35.48 -10.45
CA ALA A 2 14.42 34.50 -10.09
C ALA A 2 13.44 34.39 -11.28
N SER A 3 13.39 33.22 -11.91
CA SER A 3 12.36 32.91 -12.91
C SER A 3 11.00 33.12 -12.26
N LYS A 4 10.21 34.08 -12.73
CA LYS A 4 8.81 34.23 -12.32
C LYS A 4 8.03 33.09 -12.98
N THR A 5 8.06 31.90 -12.40
CA THR A 5 7.20 30.78 -12.80
C THR A 5 5.75 31.25 -12.71
N LYS A 6 5.10 31.41 -13.87
CA LYS A 6 3.74 31.92 -13.97
C LYS A 6 2.80 30.87 -13.39
N ARG A 7 2.22 31.14 -12.22
CA ARG A 7 1.29 30.22 -11.56
C ARG A 7 0.04 30.04 -12.41
N ILE A 8 -0.33 28.80 -12.68
CA ILE A 8 -1.50 28.41 -13.47
C ILE A 8 -2.64 27.96 -12.56
N LYS A 9 -3.88 28.00 -13.05
CA LYS A 9 -5.05 27.50 -12.30
C LYS A 9 -5.11 25.98 -12.36
N LEU A 10 -5.67 25.33 -11.34
CA LEU A 10 -5.84 23.87 -11.34
C LEU A 10 -6.60 23.35 -12.57
N LYS A 11 -7.61 24.10 -13.04
CA LYS A 11 -8.36 23.76 -14.27
C LYS A 11 -7.51 23.76 -15.55
N GLU A 12 -6.43 24.53 -15.58
CA GLU A 12 -5.49 24.56 -16.71
C GLU A 12 -4.55 23.36 -16.65
N LEU A 13 -3.99 23.08 -15.46
CA LEU A 13 -3.18 21.88 -15.23
C LEU A 13 -3.97 20.59 -15.48
N ALA A 14 -5.26 20.55 -15.08
CA ALA A 14 -6.15 19.43 -15.33
C ALA A 14 -6.28 19.06 -16.82
N LYS A 15 -6.09 20.02 -17.75
CA LYS A 15 -6.07 19.72 -19.19
C LYS A 15 -4.81 18.95 -19.59
N GLU A 16 -3.68 19.21 -18.92
CA GLU A 16 -2.42 18.46 -19.09
C GLU A 16 -2.47 17.10 -18.39
N MET A 17 -3.19 16.99 -17.27
CA MET A 17 -3.33 15.77 -16.47
C MET A 17 -4.24 14.71 -17.10
N LYS A 18 -4.90 15.01 -18.24
CA LYS A 18 -5.88 14.12 -18.88
C LYS A 18 -5.34 12.71 -19.16
N SER A 19 -4.04 12.57 -19.42
CA SER A 19 -3.38 11.26 -19.47
C SER A 19 -1.87 11.41 -19.33
N LEU A 20 -1.26 10.69 -18.38
CA LEU A 20 0.19 10.62 -18.24
C LEU A 20 0.75 9.55 -19.19
N ASN A 21 0.80 9.89 -20.48
CA ASN A 21 1.23 8.97 -21.54
C ASN A 21 2.74 9.05 -21.80
N ILE A 22 3.54 8.85 -20.77
CA ILE A 22 5.00 8.78 -20.89
C ILE A 22 5.52 7.53 -20.19
N CYS A 23 6.57 6.94 -20.76
CA CYS A 23 7.26 5.81 -20.16
C CYS A 23 8.44 6.28 -19.32
N VAL A 24 8.79 5.50 -18.31
CA VAL A 24 10.01 5.68 -17.52
C VAL A 24 11.21 5.51 -18.46
N LYS A 25 12.03 6.55 -18.55
CA LYS A 25 13.33 6.43 -19.21
C LYS A 25 14.22 5.51 -18.38
N GLN A 26 14.93 4.63 -19.07
CA GLN A 26 15.81 3.63 -18.43
C GLN A 26 17.25 4.12 -18.41
N VAL A 27 18.01 3.68 -17.42
CA VAL A 27 19.45 3.90 -17.33
C VAL A 27 20.19 3.00 -18.32
N GLN A 28 21.23 3.55 -18.95
CA GLN A 28 22.22 2.75 -19.68
C GLN A 28 23.30 2.25 -18.72
N ASP A 29 23.78 3.16 -17.86
CA ASP A 29 24.77 2.90 -16.82
C ASP A 29 24.22 3.33 -15.45
N ILE A 30 24.69 2.68 -14.38
CA ILE A 30 24.32 3.03 -13.01
C ILE A 30 24.77 4.45 -12.69
N GLN A 31 23.85 5.25 -12.16
CA GLN A 31 24.09 6.64 -11.78
C GLN A 31 24.47 6.78 -10.31
N GLY A 32 25.17 7.88 -10.03
CA GLY A 32 25.63 8.25 -8.70
C GLY A 32 27.10 7.92 -8.46
N PRO A 33 27.70 8.52 -7.41
CA PRO A 33 29.07 8.20 -7.03
C PRO A 33 29.16 6.81 -6.39
N PRO A 34 30.35 6.19 -6.32
CA PRO A 34 30.53 4.82 -5.77
C PRO A 34 29.98 4.62 -4.35
N GLU A 35 29.93 5.68 -3.55
CA GLU A 35 29.42 5.67 -2.19
C GLU A 35 27.89 5.77 -2.07
N ALA A 36 27.17 6.02 -3.17
CA ALA A 36 25.70 6.08 -3.20
C ALA A 36 25.05 4.80 -2.62
N TYR A 37 23.75 4.86 -2.33
CA TYR A 37 23.02 3.63 -2.06
C TYR A 37 22.96 2.79 -3.33
N THR A 38 23.23 1.49 -3.18
CA THR A 38 22.90 0.48 -4.18
C THR A 38 21.40 0.56 -4.46
N ASN A 39 21.03 0.54 -5.74
CA ASN A 39 19.65 0.41 -6.22
C ASN A 39 19.67 -0.17 -7.63
N ASP A 40 20.49 -1.19 -7.82
CA ASP A 40 20.79 -1.85 -9.09
C ASP A 40 20.56 -3.37 -9.07
N SER A 41 20.08 -3.91 -7.94
CA SER A 41 19.64 -5.30 -7.81
C SER A 41 18.53 -5.61 -8.81
N GLY A 42 18.50 -6.88 -9.27
CA GLY A 42 17.51 -7.41 -10.21
C GLY A 42 16.06 -7.26 -9.71
N PRO A 43 15.05 -7.63 -10.51
CA PRO A 43 13.67 -7.40 -10.12
C PRO A 43 13.29 -8.39 -8.99
N PRO A 44 12.51 -7.95 -7.99
CA PRO A 44 12.16 -6.56 -7.72
C PRO A 44 13.37 -5.81 -7.12
N ARG A 45 13.62 -4.58 -7.60
CA ARG A 45 14.68 -3.70 -7.12
C ARG A 45 14.36 -3.12 -5.74
N GLY A 46 13.07 -2.93 -5.48
CA GLY A 46 12.55 -2.38 -4.26
C GLY A 46 11.17 -2.96 -3.94
N ALA A 47 10.78 -2.89 -2.67
CA ALA A 47 9.42 -3.22 -2.25
C ALA A 47 8.53 -1.97 -2.26
N ILE A 48 7.26 -2.11 -2.62
CA ILE A 48 6.31 -0.99 -2.64
C ILE A 48 4.98 -1.34 -1.97
N PHE A 49 4.50 -0.41 -1.14
CA PHE A 49 3.18 -0.47 -0.51
C PHE A 49 2.38 0.80 -0.80
N ILE A 50 1.12 0.68 -1.21
CA ILE A 50 0.20 1.81 -1.44
C ILE A 50 -1.04 1.63 -0.57
N ALA A 51 -1.28 2.57 0.34
CA ALA A 51 -2.55 2.73 1.04
C ALA A 51 -3.36 3.87 0.42
N ASN A 52 -4.54 3.57 -0.11
CA ASN A 52 -5.46 4.57 -0.64
C ASN A 52 -6.80 4.56 0.11
N TYR A 53 -7.14 5.66 0.76
CA TYR A 53 -8.44 5.84 1.40
C TYR A 53 -9.27 6.74 0.51
N ARG A 54 -10.15 6.14 -0.27
CA ARG A 54 -11.05 6.80 -1.20
C ARG A 54 -12.38 7.11 -0.50
N GLU A 55 -12.97 6.08 0.07
CA GLU A 55 -14.25 6.13 0.76
C GLU A 55 -14.04 6.07 2.27
N PHE A 56 -15.03 6.54 3.01
CA PHE A 56 -15.01 6.58 4.46
C PHE A 56 -16.39 6.19 5.00
N SER A 57 -16.44 5.66 6.22
CA SER A 57 -17.70 5.29 6.87
C SER A 57 -18.60 6.51 7.03
N GLU A 58 -19.92 6.32 7.01
CA GLU A 58 -20.87 7.42 7.21
C GLU A 58 -20.63 8.16 8.54
N GLU A 59 -20.24 7.42 9.58
CA GLU A 59 -19.91 7.92 10.91
C GLU A 59 -18.69 8.85 10.95
N SER A 60 -17.78 8.72 9.97
CA SER A 60 -16.55 9.51 9.91
C SER A 60 -16.77 10.95 9.45
N GLU A 61 -17.93 11.24 8.84
CA GLU A 61 -18.27 12.52 8.20
C GLU A 61 -17.21 13.02 7.21
N GLN A 62 -16.44 12.13 6.59
CA GLN A 62 -15.44 12.46 5.58
C GLN A 62 -16.02 12.34 4.17
N GLU A 63 -15.69 13.28 3.29
CA GLU A 63 -16.14 13.22 1.89
C GLU A 63 -15.31 12.23 1.06
N THR A 64 -15.92 11.62 0.05
CA THR A 64 -15.24 10.75 -0.92
C THR A 64 -14.10 11.46 -1.66
N ARG A 65 -12.97 10.77 -1.80
CA ARG A 65 -11.76 11.26 -2.48
C ARG A 65 -11.73 10.90 -3.97
N GLU A 66 -12.74 11.36 -4.72
CA GLU A 66 -12.82 11.13 -6.18
C GLU A 66 -11.52 11.48 -6.91
N GLY A 67 -11.06 10.60 -7.80
CA GLY A 67 -9.84 10.76 -8.59
C GLY A 67 -8.60 10.17 -7.92
N SER A 68 -8.68 9.69 -6.68
CA SER A 68 -7.56 8.99 -6.02
C SER A 68 -7.16 7.71 -6.74
N GLU A 69 -8.09 7.08 -7.46
CA GLU A 69 -7.87 5.90 -8.28
C GLU A 69 -6.90 6.20 -9.43
N THR A 70 -6.99 7.41 -10.02
CA THR A 70 -6.05 7.88 -11.03
C THR A 70 -4.63 8.04 -10.45
N ASP A 71 -4.53 8.48 -9.20
CA ASP A 71 -3.25 8.56 -8.49
C ASP A 71 -2.65 7.17 -8.28
N VAL A 72 -3.45 6.18 -7.85
CA VAL A 72 -3.03 4.78 -7.72
C VAL A 72 -2.53 4.24 -9.05
N GLN A 73 -3.28 4.44 -10.15
CA GLN A 73 -2.88 3.98 -11.48
C GLN A 73 -1.53 4.57 -11.92
N ASN A 74 -1.35 5.88 -11.76
CA ASN A 74 -0.11 6.55 -12.14
C ASN A 74 1.10 6.04 -11.33
N LEU A 75 0.93 5.86 -10.02
CA LEU A 75 1.99 5.35 -9.14
C LEU A 75 2.34 3.89 -9.45
N THR A 76 1.34 3.03 -9.62
CA THR A 76 1.55 1.63 -10.00
C THR A 76 2.29 1.54 -11.33
N ASN A 77 1.90 2.34 -12.33
CA ASN A 77 2.58 2.38 -13.62
C ASN A 77 4.04 2.88 -13.50
N LEU A 78 4.27 3.95 -12.73
CA LEU A 78 5.61 4.48 -12.45
C LEU A 78 6.53 3.40 -11.87
N PHE A 79 6.16 2.83 -10.73
CA PHE A 79 7.05 1.96 -9.98
C PHE A 79 7.22 0.58 -10.63
N SER A 80 6.20 0.09 -11.34
CA SER A 80 6.31 -1.07 -12.22
C SER A 80 7.42 -0.88 -13.25
N GLN A 81 7.37 0.23 -14.01
CA GLN A 81 8.39 0.54 -15.03
C GLN A 81 9.78 0.88 -14.45
N MET A 82 9.88 1.19 -13.16
CA MET A 82 11.16 1.39 -12.45
C MET A 82 11.77 0.08 -11.90
N GLY A 83 11.10 -1.06 -12.10
CA GLY A 83 11.58 -2.37 -11.68
C GLY A 83 11.31 -2.71 -10.22
N TYR A 84 10.30 -2.09 -9.59
CA TYR A 84 9.80 -2.50 -8.26
C TYR A 84 8.85 -3.73 -8.35
N ASP A 85 8.53 -4.14 -9.58
CA ASP A 85 7.80 -5.30 -10.11
C ASP A 85 6.56 -5.90 -9.40
N HIS A 86 5.56 -6.22 -10.25
CA HIS A 86 4.21 -6.82 -10.20
C HIS A 86 3.38 -6.98 -8.92
N LYS A 87 3.93 -6.93 -7.71
CA LYS A 87 3.17 -7.04 -6.46
C LYS A 87 3.27 -5.72 -5.69
N VAL A 88 2.57 -4.72 -6.19
CA VAL A 88 2.24 -3.57 -5.34
C VAL A 88 1.33 -4.08 -4.23
N ASP A 89 1.85 -4.15 -3.01
CA ASP A 89 1.01 -4.38 -1.85
C ASP A 89 0.06 -3.17 -1.74
N TYR A 90 -1.24 -3.44 -1.82
CA TYR A 90 -2.25 -2.42 -1.92
C TYR A 90 -3.34 -2.64 -0.88
N ILE A 91 -3.68 -1.59 -0.15
CA ILE A 91 -4.87 -1.56 0.68
C ILE A 91 -5.76 -0.39 0.27
N GLN A 92 -7.06 -0.61 0.36
CA GLN A 92 -8.05 0.43 0.09
C GLN A 92 -9.08 0.46 1.21
N ASP A 93 -9.43 1.67 1.66
CA ASP A 93 -10.58 1.90 2.55
C ASP A 93 -10.57 1.01 3.82
N CYS A 94 -9.38 0.75 4.37
CA CYS A 94 -9.22 -0.06 5.57
C CYS A 94 -9.50 0.75 6.85
N THR A 95 -9.95 0.05 7.90
CA THR A 95 -9.98 0.58 9.27
C THR A 95 -8.56 0.86 9.78
N LYS A 96 -8.43 1.57 10.91
CA LYS A 96 -7.13 1.75 11.56
C LYS A 96 -6.46 0.42 11.91
N THR A 97 -7.22 -0.53 12.44
CA THR A 97 -6.70 -1.83 12.86
C THR A 97 -6.14 -2.60 11.66
N GLU A 98 -6.91 -2.69 10.57
CA GLU A 98 -6.48 -3.36 9.33
C GLU A 98 -5.29 -2.66 8.70
N THR A 99 -5.26 -1.33 8.71
CA THR A 99 -4.14 -0.53 8.22
C THR A 99 -2.84 -0.89 8.96
N ILE A 100 -2.87 -0.88 10.29
CA ILE A 100 -1.69 -1.20 11.09
C ILE A 100 -1.28 -2.67 10.90
N ALA A 101 -2.25 -3.59 10.79
CA ALA A 101 -1.99 -4.99 10.49
C ALA A 101 -1.30 -5.16 9.14
N ALA A 102 -1.82 -4.55 8.07
CA ALA A 102 -1.25 -4.61 6.72
C ALA A 102 0.16 -4.02 6.66
N LEU A 103 0.41 -2.89 7.34
CA LEU A 103 1.75 -2.29 7.46
C LEU A 103 2.72 -3.22 8.19
N CYS A 104 2.27 -3.88 9.26
CA CYS A 104 3.07 -4.89 9.97
C CYS A 104 3.33 -6.12 9.09
N SER A 105 2.33 -6.61 8.36
CA SER A 105 2.51 -7.73 7.42
C SER A 105 3.50 -7.38 6.31
N PHE A 106 3.41 -6.18 5.74
CA PHE A 106 4.38 -5.68 4.76
C PHE A 106 5.79 -5.63 5.35
N ARG A 107 5.95 -5.15 6.58
CA ARG A 107 7.24 -5.11 7.29
C ARG A 107 7.90 -6.49 7.44
N GLU A 108 7.12 -7.54 7.67
CA GLU A 108 7.63 -8.91 7.89
C GLU A 108 7.97 -9.66 6.59
N GLN A 109 7.72 -9.08 5.42
CA GLN A 109 8.01 -9.75 4.16
C GLN A 109 9.53 -9.94 3.98
N LYS A 110 9.93 -11.18 3.64
CA LYS A 110 11.34 -11.54 3.37
C LYS A 110 11.96 -10.79 2.19
N ILE A 111 11.14 -10.24 1.30
CA ILE A 111 11.58 -9.42 0.16
C ILE A 111 12.50 -8.27 0.61
N HIS A 112 12.27 -7.70 1.79
CA HIS A 112 13.10 -6.62 2.34
C HIS A 112 14.57 -7.01 2.53
N GLU A 113 14.89 -8.31 2.62
CA GLU A 113 16.27 -8.80 2.71
C GLU A 113 16.99 -8.71 1.36
N SER A 114 16.28 -8.98 0.26
CA SER A 114 16.85 -9.07 -1.10
C SER A 114 16.78 -7.77 -1.90
N VAL A 115 15.83 -6.89 -1.61
CA VAL A 115 15.67 -5.63 -2.36
C VAL A 115 16.60 -4.53 -1.84
N ASP A 116 16.83 -3.51 -2.66
CA ASP A 116 17.72 -2.40 -2.32
C ASP A 116 17.03 -1.26 -1.61
N SER A 117 15.73 -1.05 -1.87
CA SER A 117 14.97 0.08 -1.35
C SER A 117 13.52 -0.26 -1.04
N MET A 118 12.85 0.63 -0.30
CA MET A 118 11.42 0.51 -0.02
C MET A 118 10.71 1.83 -0.29
N VAL A 119 9.54 1.76 -0.91
CA VAL A 119 8.62 2.88 -1.15
C VAL A 119 7.29 2.60 -0.44
N LEU A 120 6.79 3.55 0.33
CA LEU A 120 5.48 3.46 0.95
C LEU A 120 4.69 4.72 0.67
N VAL A 121 3.51 4.57 0.06
CA VAL A 121 2.62 5.66 -0.29
C VAL A 121 1.36 5.60 0.58
N VAL A 122 0.99 6.71 1.19
CA VAL A 122 -0.31 6.88 1.88
C VAL A 122 -1.05 8.05 1.26
N MET A 123 -2.28 7.79 0.80
CA MET A 123 -3.16 8.80 0.22
C MET A 123 -4.50 8.81 0.95
N SER A 124 -4.80 9.89 1.66
CA SER A 124 -6.05 10.03 2.44
C SER A 124 -6.36 11.50 2.70
N HIS A 125 -7.44 11.76 3.44
CA HIS A 125 -7.59 13.02 4.17
C HIS A 125 -6.53 13.10 5.26
N GLY A 126 -6.15 14.33 5.55
CA GLY A 126 -5.14 14.63 6.55
C GLY A 126 -5.65 15.61 7.60
N CYS A 127 -5.09 15.52 8.79
CA CYS A 127 -5.37 16.42 9.89
C CYS A 127 -4.06 17.08 10.38
N PHE A 128 -4.13 17.86 11.45
CA PHE A 128 -2.95 18.41 12.10
C PHE A 128 -1.93 17.33 12.50
N ASN A 129 -0.67 17.77 12.65
CA ASN A 129 0.42 16.97 13.19
C ASN A 129 0.82 15.75 12.36
N ASN A 130 0.73 15.83 11.01
CA ASN A 130 1.20 14.76 10.12
C ASN A 130 0.45 13.46 10.38
N THR A 131 -0.88 13.54 10.22
CA THR A 131 -1.81 12.46 10.53
C THR A 131 -2.75 12.28 9.36
N PHE A 132 -3.04 11.04 9.01
CA PHE A 132 -4.06 10.68 8.02
C PHE A 132 -5.25 9.96 8.67
N ILE A 133 -6.40 10.04 8.00
CA ILE A 133 -7.66 9.42 8.45
C ILE A 133 -7.84 8.06 7.76
N THR A 134 -8.27 7.05 8.50
CA THR A 134 -8.62 5.72 7.98
C THR A 134 -10.13 5.62 7.72
N TRP A 135 -10.60 4.56 7.07
CA TRP A 135 -12.00 4.46 6.63
C TRP A 135 -13.00 4.64 7.77
N ASP A 136 -12.68 4.10 8.95
CA ASP A 136 -13.47 4.19 10.18
C ASP A 136 -13.38 5.55 10.90
N GLY A 137 -12.86 6.59 10.24
CA GLY A 137 -12.68 7.93 10.82
C GLY A 137 -11.57 8.02 11.87
N GLN A 138 -10.92 6.89 12.20
CA GLN A 138 -9.76 6.89 13.09
C GLN A 138 -8.53 7.49 12.42
N THR A 139 -7.50 7.77 13.22
CA THR A 139 -6.32 8.48 12.76
C THR A 139 -5.03 7.70 13.01
N VAL A 140 -4.10 7.80 12.07
CA VAL A 140 -2.75 7.25 12.14
C VAL A 140 -1.75 8.36 11.82
N THR A 141 -0.73 8.50 12.66
CA THR A 141 0.33 9.47 12.44
C THR A 141 1.40 8.92 11.50
N ASP A 142 2.01 9.78 10.69
CA ASP A 142 3.16 9.40 9.86
C ASP A 142 4.30 8.85 10.72
N LYS A 143 4.40 9.32 11.97
CA LYS A 143 5.37 8.81 12.94
C LYS A 143 5.11 7.35 13.29
N GLU A 144 3.86 6.94 13.47
CA GLU A 144 3.52 5.52 13.70
C GLU A 144 3.97 4.68 12.50
N VAL A 145 3.67 5.12 11.28
CA VAL A 145 4.11 4.45 10.05
C VAL A 145 5.64 4.34 9.98
N LEU A 146 6.35 5.46 10.19
CA LEU A 146 7.81 5.49 10.16
C LEU A 146 8.45 4.60 11.24
N GLU A 147 7.83 4.48 12.41
CA GLU A 147 8.33 3.64 13.50
C GLU A 147 8.22 2.16 13.17
N ILE A 148 7.16 1.72 12.47
CA ILE A 148 6.99 0.34 11.98
C ILE A 148 8.21 -0.08 11.15
N PHE A 149 8.76 0.82 10.31
CA PHE A 149 9.91 0.55 9.44
C PHE A 149 11.23 1.15 9.97
N SER A 150 11.32 1.42 11.28
CA SER A 150 12.57 1.84 11.90
C SER A 150 13.63 0.74 11.84
N ASN A 151 14.91 1.07 11.99
CA ASN A 151 15.98 0.06 12.01
C ASN A 151 15.82 -1.00 13.11
N LYS A 152 15.08 -0.67 14.18
CA LYS A 152 14.79 -1.59 15.28
C LYS A 152 13.70 -2.58 14.88
N ASN A 153 12.63 -2.08 14.25
CA ASN A 153 11.43 -2.87 13.97
C ASN A 153 11.48 -3.56 12.61
N CYS A 154 12.28 -3.06 11.66
CA CYS A 154 12.54 -3.68 10.36
C CYS A 154 14.05 -3.78 10.09
N PRO A 155 14.76 -4.72 10.71
CA PRO A 155 16.21 -4.88 10.53
C PRO A 155 16.64 -5.15 9.08
N ALA A 156 15.79 -5.80 8.28
CA ALA A 156 16.06 -6.09 6.87
C ALA A 156 16.26 -4.81 6.02
N LEU A 157 15.61 -3.70 6.39
CA LEU A 157 15.76 -2.39 5.74
C LEU A 157 16.83 -1.48 6.39
N LYS A 158 17.62 -2.01 7.33
CA LYS A 158 18.68 -1.23 7.99
C LYS A 158 19.78 -0.89 6.98
N GLY A 159 20.08 0.39 6.82
CA GLY A 159 21.06 0.88 5.84
C GLY A 159 20.55 0.94 4.39
N LYS A 160 19.29 0.58 4.16
CA LYS A 160 18.59 0.69 2.87
C LYS A 160 17.72 1.96 2.84
N PRO A 161 17.64 2.68 1.70
CA PRO A 161 16.77 3.84 1.55
C PRO A 161 15.28 3.47 1.68
N LYS A 162 14.56 4.23 2.52
CA LYS A 162 13.12 4.08 2.79
C LYS A 162 12.41 5.38 2.43
N ILE A 163 11.62 5.35 1.37
CA ILE A 163 10.92 6.52 0.83
C ILE A 163 9.46 6.46 1.24
N PHE A 164 9.00 7.48 1.97
CA PHE A 164 7.60 7.60 2.37
C PHE A 164 6.96 8.76 1.62
N LEU A 165 5.88 8.51 0.90
CA LEU A 165 5.11 9.54 0.20
C LEU A 165 3.75 9.71 0.88
N PHE A 166 3.49 10.91 1.37
CA PHE A 166 2.28 11.27 2.08
C PHE A 166 1.47 12.30 1.29
N GLN A 167 0.39 11.81 0.69
CA GLN A 167 -0.61 12.59 -0.04
C GLN A 167 -1.83 12.82 0.86
N HIS A 168 -1.68 13.73 1.83
CA HIS A 168 -2.77 14.21 2.68
C HIS A 168 -2.49 15.65 3.18
N CYS A 169 -3.54 16.32 3.64
CA CYS A 169 -3.45 17.65 4.26
C CYS A 169 -2.58 17.64 5.54
N ARG A 170 -1.93 18.77 5.85
CA ARG A 170 -1.10 18.92 7.06
C ARG A 170 -1.48 20.14 7.89
N GLY A 171 -2.71 20.64 7.73
CA GLY A 171 -3.18 21.85 8.38
C GLY A 171 -4.68 22.10 8.24
N LYS A 172 -5.11 23.31 8.66
CA LYS A 172 -6.50 23.78 8.53
C LYS A 172 -6.76 24.19 7.09
N ILE A 173 -7.84 23.67 6.52
CA ILE A 173 -8.30 24.06 5.19
C ILE A 173 -9.00 25.42 5.28
N HIS A 174 -8.59 26.37 4.44
CA HIS A 174 -9.30 27.64 4.29
C HIS A 174 -10.63 27.38 3.56
N PRO A 175 -11.80 27.84 4.08
CA PRO A 175 -13.13 27.50 3.54
C PRO A 175 -13.44 27.91 2.09
N LEU A 176 -12.51 28.53 1.37
CA LEU A 176 -12.78 29.23 0.11
C LEU A 176 -12.21 28.52 -1.14
N ASP A 177 -11.48 27.42 -0.99
CA ASP A 177 -10.84 26.74 -2.12
C ASP A 177 -11.64 25.49 -2.54
N ALA A 178 -12.48 25.61 -3.56
CA ALA A 178 -13.36 24.55 -4.09
C ALA A 178 -12.63 23.33 -4.72
N HIS A 179 -11.31 23.23 -4.53
CA HIS A 179 -10.41 22.29 -5.18
C HIS A 179 -9.39 21.65 -4.23
N THR A 180 -9.56 21.87 -2.92
CA THR A 180 -8.77 21.18 -1.89
C THR A 180 -9.32 19.80 -1.62
N ASP A 181 -8.47 18.95 -1.05
CA ASP A 181 -8.95 17.80 -0.29
C ASP A 181 -10.01 18.28 0.72
N PRO A 182 -11.12 17.53 0.88
CA PRO A 182 -12.16 17.82 1.86
C PRO A 182 -11.66 18.03 3.30
N LYS A 183 -12.43 18.77 4.10
CA LYS A 183 -12.07 19.12 5.48
C LYS A 183 -12.16 17.90 6.40
N PRO A 184 -11.18 17.69 7.30
CA PRO A 184 -11.40 16.83 8.46
C PRO A 184 -12.41 17.48 9.41
N THR A 185 -13.44 16.74 9.83
CA THR A 185 -14.47 17.21 10.79
C THR A 185 -13.99 17.08 12.24
N GLN A 186 -12.97 16.26 12.52
CA GLN A 186 -12.41 16.04 13.86
C GLN A 186 -11.09 16.77 14.16
N ARG A 187 -10.93 17.22 15.42
CA ARG A 187 -9.68 17.79 15.98
C ARG A 187 -8.76 16.68 16.51
N CYS A 188 -7.57 16.56 15.94
CA CYS A 188 -6.56 15.58 16.34
C CYS A 188 -5.40 16.23 17.16
N ASN A 189 -5.02 15.61 18.29
CA ASN A 189 -3.96 16.07 19.20
C ASN A 189 -2.82 15.04 19.29
N SER A 190 -1.64 15.35 18.73
CA SER A 190 -0.46 14.47 18.87
C SER A 190 0.84 15.22 18.54
N ARG A 191 1.76 15.38 19.50
CA ARG A 191 3.12 15.90 19.28
C ARG A 191 4.13 14.79 19.56
N GLY A 192 5.05 14.49 18.64
CA GLY A 192 6.09 13.49 18.88
C GLY A 192 7.37 13.68 18.07
N LYS A 193 8.53 13.47 18.70
CA LYS A 193 9.86 13.44 18.04
C LYS A 193 10.18 12.03 17.49
N TYR A 194 10.84 11.95 16.34
CA TYR A 194 11.31 10.72 15.67
C TYR A 194 12.67 10.30 16.23
N LYS A 195 12.80 9.13 16.89
CA LYS A 195 14.05 8.76 17.58
C LYS A 195 14.88 7.65 16.88
N HIS A 196 14.27 6.81 16.04
CA HIS A 196 14.92 5.55 15.60
C HIS A 196 14.96 5.26 14.09
N ALA A 197 14.41 6.13 13.24
CA ALA A 197 14.49 5.97 11.78
C ALA A 197 15.79 6.58 11.21
N SER A 198 16.46 5.86 10.30
CA SER A 198 17.55 6.38 9.46
C SER A 198 17.41 5.93 8.02
N ASP A 199 18.15 6.58 7.12
CA ASP A 199 18.09 6.28 5.68
C ASP A 199 16.67 6.50 5.14
N VAL A 200 15.99 7.54 5.66
CA VAL A 200 14.60 7.86 5.34
C VAL A 200 14.50 9.15 4.54
N VAL A 201 13.70 9.13 3.48
CA VAL A 201 13.24 10.31 2.74
C VAL A 201 11.71 10.37 2.86
N ILE A 202 11.18 11.53 3.26
CA ILE A 202 9.73 11.74 3.42
C ILE A 202 9.30 12.81 2.43
N LEU A 203 8.36 12.47 1.57
CA LEU A 203 7.80 13.31 0.52
C LEU A 203 6.38 13.71 0.92
N TYR A 204 6.15 15.00 1.07
CA TYR A 204 4.85 15.56 1.44
C TYR A 204 4.27 16.35 0.29
N SER A 205 3.01 16.03 -0.05
CA SER A 205 2.20 16.83 -0.97
C SER A 205 2.05 18.28 -0.55
N THR A 206 2.15 18.56 0.75
CA THR A 206 1.91 19.87 1.35
C THR A 206 3.02 20.32 2.31
N SER A 207 3.22 21.63 2.40
CA SER A 207 3.91 22.28 3.51
C SER A 207 3.07 22.16 4.78
N GLN A 208 3.71 22.22 5.94
CA GLN A 208 2.98 22.19 7.21
C GLN A 208 1.96 23.33 7.27
N GLY A 209 0.71 23.03 7.62
CA GLY A 209 -0.37 24.01 7.65
C GLY A 209 -1.19 24.11 6.37
N GLU A 210 -0.75 23.53 5.25
CA GLU A 210 -1.40 23.66 3.95
C GLU A 210 -2.34 22.48 3.64
N SER A 211 -3.23 22.71 2.68
CA SER A 211 -4.16 21.69 2.14
C SER A 211 -3.62 21.11 0.85
N SER A 212 -3.83 19.82 0.63
CA SER A 212 -3.52 19.24 -0.67
C SER A 212 -4.66 19.49 -1.64
N LEU A 213 -4.36 19.56 -2.94
CA LEU A 213 -5.34 19.70 -4.00
C LEU A 213 -5.58 18.36 -4.68
N ARG A 214 -6.81 18.14 -5.14
CA ARG A 214 -7.16 17.02 -6.01
C ARG A 214 -8.20 17.45 -7.04
N HIS A 215 -8.04 16.93 -8.26
CA HIS A 215 -9.06 17.01 -9.29
C HIS A 215 -9.86 15.70 -9.34
N LYS A 216 -11.19 15.80 -9.24
CA LYS A 216 -12.13 14.66 -9.15
C LYS A 216 -11.94 13.58 -10.22
N SER A 217 -11.50 13.96 -11.43
CA SER A 217 -11.34 13.04 -12.57
C SER A 217 -9.91 12.74 -12.98
N TYR A 218 -8.92 13.50 -12.47
CA TYR A 218 -7.54 13.42 -12.97
C TYR A 218 -6.51 13.20 -11.85
N GLY A 219 -6.98 13.00 -10.62
CA GLY A 219 -6.14 12.81 -9.46
C GLY A 219 -5.50 14.10 -8.94
N SER A 220 -4.48 13.91 -8.13
CA SER A 220 -3.80 14.96 -7.38
C SER A 220 -2.67 15.55 -8.22
N PRO A 221 -2.60 16.89 -8.39
CA PRO A 221 -1.49 17.54 -9.10
C PRO A 221 -0.11 17.14 -8.59
N TYR A 222 0.02 16.92 -7.28
CA TYR A 222 1.27 16.50 -6.68
C TYR A 222 1.69 15.10 -7.15
N ILE A 223 0.80 14.11 -7.06
CA ILE A 223 1.08 12.74 -7.54
C ILE A 223 1.36 12.74 -9.03
N TYR A 224 0.59 13.50 -9.81
CA TYR A 224 0.84 13.68 -11.23
C TYR A 224 2.26 14.21 -11.50
N GLN A 225 2.70 15.26 -10.80
CA GLN A 225 4.05 15.81 -10.99
C GLN A 225 5.15 14.87 -10.50
N ILE A 226 4.94 14.15 -9.38
CA ILE A 226 5.86 13.09 -8.93
C ILE A 226 6.05 12.07 -10.05
N CYS A 227 4.96 11.49 -10.55
CA CYS A 227 5.02 10.46 -11.59
C CYS A 227 5.67 11.01 -12.86
N ARG A 228 5.27 12.21 -13.30
CA ARG A 228 5.82 12.83 -14.50
C ARG A 228 7.32 13.08 -14.42
N VAL A 229 7.78 13.73 -13.35
CA VAL A 229 9.21 14.06 -13.17
C VAL A 229 10.03 12.78 -13.03
N PHE A 230 9.55 11.80 -12.28
CA PHE A 230 10.29 10.56 -12.04
C PHE A 230 10.38 9.75 -13.34
N MET A 231 9.30 9.63 -14.12
CA MET A 231 9.33 9.00 -15.45
C MET A 231 10.35 9.67 -16.39
N GLU A 232 10.45 11.00 -16.35
CA GLU A 232 11.33 11.75 -17.24
C GLU A 232 12.82 11.75 -16.81
N ASN A 233 13.10 11.69 -15.50
CA ASN A 233 14.40 12.07 -14.96
C ASN A 233 14.98 11.13 -13.89
N ALA A 234 14.25 10.13 -13.37
CA ALA A 234 14.76 9.21 -12.34
C ALA A 234 15.96 8.35 -12.81
N TRP A 235 16.16 8.26 -14.12
CA TRP A 235 17.31 7.62 -14.76
C TRP A 235 18.62 8.39 -14.68
N LYS A 236 18.61 9.65 -14.26
CA LYS A 236 19.84 10.50 -14.23
C LYS A 236 19.98 11.35 -12.98
N SER A 237 18.89 11.55 -12.24
CA SER A 237 18.86 12.50 -11.13
C SER A 237 18.74 11.80 -9.78
N GLU A 238 19.44 12.35 -8.80
CA GLU A 238 19.27 12.04 -7.38
C GLU A 238 17.88 12.47 -6.89
N ILE A 239 17.32 11.77 -5.90
CA ILE A 239 15.93 12.00 -5.46
C ILE A 239 15.63 13.44 -5.02
N ASN A 240 16.55 14.17 -4.40
CA ASN A 240 16.33 15.56 -4.01
C ASN A 240 16.23 16.46 -5.23
N LEU A 241 17.05 16.23 -6.27
CA LEU A 241 16.95 16.97 -7.54
C LEU A 241 15.63 16.68 -8.26
N LEU A 242 15.12 15.44 -8.18
CA LEU A 242 13.77 15.12 -8.66
C LEU A 242 12.73 15.92 -7.88
N MET A 243 12.86 16.00 -6.56
CA MET A 243 11.90 16.72 -5.72
C MET A 243 11.95 18.24 -5.89
N ASP A 244 13.13 18.81 -6.15
CA ASP A 244 13.29 20.22 -6.49
C ASP A 244 12.59 20.52 -7.83
N GLU A 245 12.72 19.62 -8.82
CA GLU A 245 12.01 19.75 -10.08
C GLU A 245 10.49 19.58 -9.94
N VAL A 246 10.03 18.65 -9.10
CA VAL A 246 8.60 18.54 -8.74
C VAL A 246 8.10 19.83 -8.12
N TYR A 247 8.86 20.44 -7.21
CA TYR A 247 8.50 21.71 -6.58
C TYR A 247 8.36 22.84 -7.61
N GLU A 248 9.31 22.97 -8.53
CA GLU A 248 9.26 23.99 -9.60
C GLU A 248 8.11 23.76 -10.59
N ARG A 249 7.86 22.50 -10.97
CA ARG A 249 6.79 22.14 -11.91
C ARG A 249 5.40 22.14 -11.29
N LEU A 250 5.29 22.08 -9.97
CA LEU A 250 4.04 22.29 -9.23
C LEU A 250 3.68 23.80 -9.28
N SER A 251 3.40 24.28 -10.49
CA SER A 251 3.11 25.68 -10.83
C SER A 251 1.70 26.14 -10.40
N ILE A 252 1.14 25.51 -9.37
CA ILE A 252 -0.17 25.82 -8.79
C ILE A 252 0.00 26.36 -7.37
N ASN A 253 -1.06 26.88 -6.75
CA ASN A 253 -1.00 27.42 -5.39
C ASN A 253 -0.96 26.32 -4.30
N GLN A 254 -0.13 25.30 -4.49
CA GLN A 254 0.17 24.24 -3.53
C GLN A 254 1.69 24.18 -3.36
N ARG A 255 2.17 24.15 -2.12
CA ARG A 255 3.60 23.97 -1.83
C ARG A 255 3.83 22.56 -1.31
N CYS A 256 4.67 21.76 -1.96
CA CYS A 256 5.13 20.49 -1.41
C CYS A 256 6.41 20.67 -0.57
N THR A 257 6.74 19.67 0.25
CA THR A 257 8.00 19.64 1.00
C THR A 257 8.57 18.23 1.01
N TYR A 258 9.88 18.09 1.15
CA TYR A 258 10.50 16.81 1.46
C TYR A 258 11.46 16.96 2.64
N LEU A 259 11.68 15.87 3.36
CA LEU A 259 12.54 15.81 4.54
C LEU A 259 13.43 14.57 4.47
N GLU A 260 14.70 14.75 4.76
CA GLU A 260 15.62 13.64 4.99
C GLU A 260 15.80 13.39 6.49
N ARG A 261 15.85 12.12 6.87
CA ARG A 261 16.13 11.70 8.24
C ARG A 261 17.30 10.74 8.25
N ARG A 262 18.46 11.29 8.60
CA ARG A 262 19.73 10.54 8.67
C ARG A 262 19.98 9.74 7.39
N LYS A 263 19.66 10.32 6.23
CA LYS A 263 20.11 9.85 4.93
C LYS A 263 21.63 10.05 4.88
N LYS A 264 22.36 8.99 4.58
CA LYS A 264 23.83 8.97 4.69
C LYS A 264 24.52 9.06 3.33
N LYS A 265 23.80 8.71 2.27
CA LYS A 265 24.31 8.57 0.91
C LYS A 265 23.27 9.13 -0.06
N ASP A 266 23.71 9.46 -1.26
CA ASP A 266 22.81 9.85 -2.34
C ASP A 266 21.98 8.65 -2.80
N PHE A 267 20.74 8.92 -3.22
CA PHE A 267 19.84 7.88 -3.71
C PHE A 267 19.41 8.19 -5.14
N TYR A 268 19.75 7.26 -6.03
CA TYR A 268 19.35 7.25 -7.43
C TYR A 268 18.45 6.03 -7.65
N PHE A 269 17.34 6.22 -8.35
CA PHE A 269 16.42 5.11 -8.60
C PHE A 269 16.95 4.10 -9.61
N ASN A 270 17.82 4.52 -10.54
CA ASN A 270 18.44 3.66 -11.55
C ASN A 270 17.44 2.69 -12.25
N PRO A 271 16.30 3.18 -12.80
CA PRO A 271 15.35 2.34 -13.50
C PRO A 271 16.03 1.61 -14.66
N LYS A 272 16.01 0.28 -14.64
CA LYS A 272 16.58 -0.56 -15.71
C LYS A 272 15.58 -1.66 -16.09
N HIS A 273 15.24 -1.73 -17.38
CA HIS A 273 14.50 -2.85 -17.98
C HIS A 273 15.40 -4.08 -18.06
N ILE A 274 14.81 -5.25 -17.88
CA ILE A 274 15.52 -6.53 -18.00
C ILE A 274 15.19 -7.10 -19.36
N ASP A 275 16.24 -7.32 -20.15
CA ASP A 275 16.16 -7.84 -21.50
C ASP A 275 15.75 -9.32 -21.48
N ASN A 276 14.45 -9.62 -21.50
CA ASN A 276 13.94 -10.87 -22.03
C ASN A 276 13.00 -10.55 -23.21
N ILE A 277 13.57 -10.66 -24.41
CA ILE A 277 12.98 -10.30 -25.70
C ILE A 277 11.73 -11.15 -26.02
N GLU A 278 11.56 -12.33 -25.41
CA GLU A 278 10.42 -13.23 -25.65
C GLU A 278 9.09 -12.75 -25.01
N GLU A 279 9.13 -11.90 -23.98
CA GLU A 279 7.92 -11.30 -23.40
C GLU A 279 7.48 -10.02 -24.14
N GLN A 280 8.37 -9.38 -24.89
CA GLN A 280 8.11 -8.10 -25.55
C GLN A 280 7.11 -8.20 -26.71
N GLU A 281 7.01 -9.37 -27.37
CA GLU A 281 5.99 -9.59 -28.40
C GLU A 281 4.59 -9.81 -27.81
N LYS A 282 4.47 -10.27 -26.56
CA LYS A 282 3.19 -10.29 -25.83
C LYS A 282 2.77 -8.89 -25.38
N VAL A 283 3.69 -8.12 -24.77
CA VAL A 283 3.40 -6.79 -24.21
C VAL A 283 3.00 -5.75 -25.27
N LYS A 284 3.58 -5.78 -26.48
CA LYS A 284 3.15 -4.90 -27.59
C LYS A 284 1.74 -5.20 -28.10
N THR A 285 1.25 -6.42 -27.87
CA THR A 285 -0.10 -6.84 -28.24
C THR A 285 -1.11 -6.44 -27.16
N GLU A 286 -0.71 -6.44 -25.89
CA GLU A 286 -1.54 -6.07 -24.73
C GLU A 286 -1.69 -4.54 -24.52
N CYS A 287 -0.65 -3.74 -24.81
CA CYS A 287 -0.75 -2.26 -24.76
C CYS A 287 -1.73 -1.65 -25.78
N LYS A 288 -2.27 -2.44 -26.72
CA LYS A 288 -3.36 -2.04 -27.62
C LYS A 288 -4.74 -2.59 -27.21
N SER A 289 -4.82 -3.45 -26.19
CA SER A 289 -6.07 -4.03 -25.69
C SER A 289 -6.44 -3.61 -24.26
N ASP A 290 -5.60 -2.87 -23.54
CA ASP A 290 -5.86 -2.43 -22.16
C ASP A 290 -6.98 -1.36 -21.98
N THR A 291 -7.81 -1.16 -23.00
CA THR A 291 -9.10 -0.46 -22.84
C THR A 291 -10.19 -1.31 -22.15
N GLU A 292 -9.93 -2.56 -21.76
CA GLU A 292 -10.93 -3.45 -21.13
C GLU A 292 -10.57 -3.91 -19.70
N LEU A 293 -10.01 -3.02 -18.88
CA LEU A 293 -9.83 -3.26 -17.42
C LEU A 293 -10.89 -2.56 -16.54
N PHE A 294 -11.91 -1.96 -17.15
CA PHE A 294 -13.02 -1.32 -16.44
C PHE A 294 -14.33 -2.02 -16.81
N SER A 295 -14.83 -2.91 -15.95
CA SER A 295 -16.25 -3.25 -15.98
C SER A 295 -17.04 -2.11 -15.32
N GLU A 296 -18.26 -1.85 -15.79
CA GLU A 296 -19.11 -0.68 -15.44
C GLU A 296 -19.49 -0.55 -13.95
N ASN A 297 -18.92 -1.34 -13.03
CA ASN A 297 -19.20 -1.27 -11.60
C ASN A 297 -17.92 -1.39 -10.74
N GLY A 298 -16.98 -0.45 -10.88
CA GLY A 298 -16.11 0.10 -9.81
C GLY A 298 -15.37 -0.80 -8.80
N LYS A 299 -15.40 -2.13 -8.91
CA LYS A 299 -14.70 -3.08 -8.05
C LYS A 299 -13.59 -3.74 -8.86
N LEU A 300 -12.34 -3.43 -8.51
CA LEU A 300 -11.20 -4.23 -8.94
C LEU A 300 -11.18 -5.53 -8.13
N GLU A 301 -11.26 -6.66 -8.83
CA GLU A 301 -11.05 -7.98 -8.26
C GLU A 301 -9.58 -8.18 -7.87
N VAL A 302 -9.36 -8.71 -6.67
CA VAL A 302 -8.07 -9.22 -6.22
C VAL A 302 -7.73 -10.47 -7.02
N LYS A 303 -6.84 -10.36 -8.01
CA LYS A 303 -6.21 -11.53 -8.64
C LYS A 303 -4.98 -11.96 -7.83
N LEU A 304 -5.18 -12.94 -6.95
CA LEU A 304 -4.09 -13.79 -6.44
C LEU A 304 -3.66 -14.72 -7.58
N ASN A 305 -2.56 -14.41 -8.26
CA ASN A 305 -2.02 -15.34 -9.27
C ASN A 305 -1.45 -16.58 -8.60
N LYS A 306 -2.14 -17.69 -8.87
CA LYS A 306 -1.68 -19.07 -8.84
C LYS A 306 -0.62 -19.23 -9.94
N ASP A 307 0.65 -19.41 -9.58
CA ASP A 307 1.64 -20.03 -10.46
C ASP A 307 2.81 -20.58 -9.62
N HIS A 308 2.60 -21.80 -9.13
CA HIS A 308 3.68 -22.75 -8.94
C HIS A 308 3.41 -23.91 -9.88
N GLY A 309 4.23 -23.96 -10.93
CA GLY A 309 4.22 -25.00 -11.94
C GLY A 309 4.32 -26.38 -11.31
N THR A 310 3.47 -27.23 -11.84
CA THR A 310 3.31 -28.65 -11.58
C THR A 310 4.60 -29.42 -11.84
N GLY A 311 5.31 -29.79 -10.77
CA GLY A 311 6.13 -30.99 -10.72
C GLY A 311 5.39 -32.05 -9.92
N ALA A 312 4.54 -32.84 -10.59
CA ALA A 312 3.88 -33.97 -9.95
C ALA A 312 4.92 -35.05 -9.62
N SER A 313 5.38 -35.07 -8.37
CA SER A 313 5.82 -36.31 -7.72
C SER A 313 4.83 -36.61 -6.60
N SER A 314 4.05 -37.66 -6.84
CA SER A 314 3.14 -38.31 -5.90
C SER A 314 3.73 -38.33 -4.48
N CYS A 315 3.12 -37.63 -3.55
CA CYS A 315 3.25 -37.89 -2.12
C CYS A 315 1.93 -37.47 -1.45
N VAL A 316 1.05 -38.45 -1.25
CA VAL A 316 -0.06 -38.34 -0.31
C VAL A 316 0.53 -38.10 1.09
N PRO A 317 0.22 -37.01 1.81
CA PRO A 317 0.60 -36.92 3.21
C PRO A 317 -0.49 -37.62 4.03
N LYS A 318 -0.27 -38.91 4.30
CA LYS A 318 -0.75 -39.53 5.53
C LYS A 318 0.28 -39.20 6.61
N ASN A 319 -0.03 -38.24 7.49
CA ASN A 319 0.23 -38.25 8.94
C ASN A 319 0.21 -36.82 9.50
N ASN A 320 -0.63 -36.63 10.53
CA ASN A 320 -0.74 -35.42 11.35
C ASN A 320 0.61 -35.09 12.00
N ASP A 321 1.19 -33.96 11.63
CA ASP A 321 2.31 -33.36 12.34
C ASP A 321 1.76 -32.64 13.59
N LEU A 322 1.79 -33.33 14.73
CA LEU A 322 1.20 -32.92 16.03
C LEU A 322 1.90 -31.71 16.70
N THR A 323 2.77 -31.00 15.97
CA THR A 323 3.58 -29.90 16.49
C THR A 323 3.07 -28.51 16.12
N LYS A 324 2.14 -28.39 15.16
CA LYS A 324 1.59 -27.10 14.72
C LYS A 324 0.36 -26.69 15.54
N PRO A 325 0.20 -25.40 15.84
CA PRO A 325 -1.01 -24.90 16.48
C PRO A 325 -2.22 -25.10 15.55
N GLN A 326 -3.36 -25.52 16.10
CA GLN A 326 -4.51 -25.97 15.31
C GLN A 326 -5.67 -24.98 15.32
N VAL A 327 -6.39 -24.89 14.20
CA VAL A 327 -7.65 -24.14 14.10
C VAL A 327 -8.77 -25.03 13.61
N LEU A 328 -9.82 -25.14 14.42
CA LEU A 328 -11.09 -25.75 14.05
C LEU A 328 -12.03 -24.69 13.48
N MET A 329 -12.54 -24.92 12.27
CA MET A 329 -13.44 -24.00 11.57
C MET A 329 -14.84 -24.57 11.44
N ILE A 330 -15.86 -23.83 11.91
CA ILE A 330 -17.26 -24.26 11.89
C ILE A 330 -18.12 -23.15 11.27
N ASN A 331 -18.90 -23.49 10.25
CA ASN A 331 -19.78 -22.58 9.52
C ASN A 331 -21.23 -23.08 9.49
N ASN A 332 -22.06 -22.63 10.41
CA ASN A 332 -23.50 -22.85 10.38
C ASN A 332 -24.26 -21.62 9.86
N LEU A 333 -23.62 -20.79 9.03
CA LEU A 333 -24.26 -19.63 8.42
C LEU A 333 -24.15 -19.70 6.89
N ASP A 334 -25.31 -19.71 6.24
CA ASP A 334 -25.41 -19.76 4.79
C ASP A 334 -24.82 -18.50 4.14
N GLY A 335 -24.07 -18.69 3.05
CA GLY A 335 -23.46 -17.60 2.30
C GLY A 335 -22.09 -17.13 2.82
N CYS A 336 -21.61 -17.64 3.95
CA CYS A 336 -20.34 -17.23 4.55
C CYS A 336 -19.12 -18.05 4.08
N GLY A 337 -19.30 -18.99 3.14
CA GLY A 337 -18.22 -19.77 2.55
C GLY A 337 -17.02 -18.94 2.05
N PRO A 338 -17.21 -17.79 1.35
CA PRO A 338 -16.10 -16.94 0.94
C PRO A 338 -15.27 -16.36 2.10
N ASP A 339 -15.90 -16.04 3.23
CA ASP A 339 -15.20 -15.50 4.40
C ASP A 339 -14.49 -16.62 5.18
N MET A 340 -15.07 -17.83 5.20
CA MET A 340 -14.42 -19.03 5.73
C MET A 340 -13.14 -19.37 4.95
N GLU A 341 -13.15 -19.29 3.63
CA GLU A 341 -11.94 -19.53 2.82
C GLU A 341 -10.87 -18.45 3.05
N LYS A 342 -11.26 -17.18 3.24
CA LYS A 342 -10.30 -16.11 3.59
C LYS A 342 -9.68 -16.34 4.96
N LEU A 343 -10.47 -16.71 5.97
CA LEU A 343 -9.98 -16.99 7.32
C LEU A 343 -9.10 -18.24 7.35
N LYS A 344 -9.48 -19.29 6.62
CA LYS A 344 -8.66 -20.48 6.43
C LYS A 344 -7.30 -20.12 5.85
N TYR A 345 -7.28 -19.31 4.79
CA TYR A 345 -6.04 -18.83 4.19
C TYR A 345 -5.21 -17.98 5.17
N LEU A 346 -5.84 -17.10 5.94
CA LEU A 346 -5.19 -16.30 6.96
C LEU A 346 -4.49 -17.18 8.01
N PHE A 347 -5.20 -18.13 8.61
CA PHE A 347 -4.62 -18.99 9.65
C PHE A 347 -3.52 -19.92 9.09
N ILE A 348 -3.69 -20.47 7.88
CA ILE A 348 -2.63 -21.25 7.21
C ILE A 348 -1.38 -20.37 7.00
N SER A 349 -1.56 -19.11 6.57
CA SER A 349 -0.46 -18.17 6.35
C SER A 349 0.26 -17.78 7.65
N LEU A 350 -0.45 -17.84 8.78
CA LEU A 350 0.11 -17.64 10.12
C LEU A 350 0.79 -18.91 10.69
N GLY A 351 0.84 -20.00 9.92
CA GLY A 351 1.53 -21.24 10.31
C GLY A 351 0.66 -22.23 11.10
N TYR A 352 -0.65 -21.99 11.17
CA TYR A 352 -1.59 -22.92 11.81
C TYR A 352 -1.95 -24.08 10.89
N ASP A 353 -2.24 -25.22 11.50
CA ASP A 353 -2.90 -26.35 10.84
C ASP A 353 -4.42 -26.18 10.96
N VAL A 354 -5.08 -25.88 9.85
CA VAL A 354 -6.50 -25.45 9.83
C VAL A 354 -7.35 -26.57 9.24
N THR A 355 -8.40 -26.97 9.95
CA THR A 355 -9.35 -27.97 9.45
C THR A 355 -10.15 -27.41 8.27
N ASP A 356 -10.60 -28.28 7.37
CA ASP A 356 -11.66 -27.88 6.43
C ASP A 356 -12.90 -27.40 7.19
N PRO A 357 -13.55 -26.31 6.75
CA PRO A 357 -14.77 -25.80 7.38
C PRO A 357 -15.85 -26.86 7.48
N ILE A 358 -16.31 -27.16 8.69
CA ILE A 358 -17.45 -28.05 8.91
C ILE A 358 -18.72 -27.19 8.85
N SER A 359 -19.64 -27.53 7.94
CA SER A 359 -20.89 -26.78 7.77
C SER A 359 -22.10 -27.59 8.21
N ASP A 360 -23.23 -26.92 8.43
CA ASP A 360 -24.55 -27.52 8.75
C ASP A 360 -24.55 -28.43 9.98
N VAL A 361 -23.88 -28.01 11.06
CA VAL A 361 -23.67 -28.82 12.26
C VAL A 361 -24.77 -28.59 13.29
N SER A 362 -25.53 -29.63 13.64
CA SER A 362 -26.50 -29.55 14.75
C SER A 362 -25.84 -29.28 16.11
N TYR A 363 -26.58 -28.72 17.06
CA TYR A 363 -26.07 -28.41 18.41
C TYR A 363 -25.40 -29.61 19.13
N ASN A 364 -25.98 -30.82 19.02
CA ASN A 364 -25.42 -32.01 19.64
C ASN A 364 -24.13 -32.46 18.94
N ALA A 365 -24.10 -32.43 17.61
CA ALA A 365 -22.90 -32.72 16.83
C ALA A 365 -21.78 -31.71 17.11
N LEU A 366 -22.13 -30.43 17.30
CA LEU A 366 -21.20 -29.37 17.64
C LEU A 366 -20.50 -29.64 18.99
N LYS A 367 -21.26 -30.08 19.99
CA LYS A 367 -20.71 -30.47 21.29
C LYS A 367 -19.72 -31.61 21.17
N ASP A 368 -20.05 -32.63 20.39
CA ASP A 368 -19.17 -33.79 20.18
C ASP A 368 -17.90 -33.38 19.42
N ILE A 369 -18.01 -32.56 18.37
CA ILE A 369 -16.87 -32.05 17.60
C ILE A 369 -15.93 -31.21 18.48
N ILE A 370 -16.46 -30.31 19.30
CA ILE A 370 -15.64 -29.48 20.20
C ILE A 370 -14.98 -30.34 21.28
N LYS A 371 -15.70 -31.33 21.81
CA LYS A 371 -15.16 -32.28 22.79
C LYS A 371 -14.01 -33.09 22.18
N ASP A 372 -14.22 -33.65 21.00
CA ASP A 372 -13.22 -34.42 20.27
C ASP A 372 -12.02 -33.56 19.87
N PHE A 373 -12.23 -32.30 19.52
CA PHE A 373 -11.15 -31.35 19.28
C PHE A 373 -10.35 -31.14 20.56
N LYS A 374 -11.02 -30.76 21.66
CA LYS A 374 -10.37 -30.52 22.97
C LYS A 374 -9.55 -31.69 23.50
N GLU A 375 -9.93 -32.93 23.19
CA GLU A 375 -9.22 -34.14 23.61
C GLU A 375 -7.98 -34.46 22.74
N LYS A 376 -7.76 -33.76 21.61
CA LYS A 376 -6.58 -33.88 20.76
C LYS A 376 -5.42 -32.99 21.23
N SER A 377 -4.20 -33.37 20.86
CA SER A 377 -3.00 -32.56 21.07
C SER A 377 -2.88 -31.51 19.96
N HIS A 378 -2.66 -30.24 20.32
CA HIS A 378 -2.73 -29.10 19.39
C HIS A 378 -1.45 -28.23 19.35
N GLY A 379 -0.27 -28.79 19.61
CA GLY A 379 0.95 -27.99 19.69
C GLY A 379 0.88 -26.91 20.78
N GLU A 380 1.34 -25.69 20.48
CA GLU A 380 1.44 -24.58 21.46
C GLU A 380 0.13 -23.78 21.65
N SER A 381 -0.80 -23.80 20.69
CA SER A 381 -2.08 -23.08 20.78
C SER A 381 -3.18 -23.69 19.92
N ALA A 382 -4.43 -23.52 20.32
CA ALA A 382 -5.60 -24.00 19.58
C ALA A 382 -6.69 -22.92 19.53
N PHE A 383 -7.30 -22.76 18.36
CA PHE A 383 -8.43 -21.85 18.15
C PHE A 383 -9.64 -22.60 17.63
N VAL A 384 -10.82 -22.14 18.01
CA VAL A 384 -12.09 -22.55 17.41
C VAL A 384 -12.75 -21.30 16.85
N VAL A 385 -13.04 -21.31 15.55
CA VAL A 385 -13.67 -20.21 14.84
C VAL A 385 -15.09 -20.63 14.49
N PHE A 386 -16.07 -19.88 15.00
CA PHE A 386 -17.48 -20.08 14.72
C PHE A 386 -17.99 -19.00 13.78
N TYR A 387 -18.59 -19.41 12.68
CA TYR A 387 -19.52 -18.62 11.88
C TYR A 387 -20.91 -19.19 12.13
N VAL A 388 -21.62 -18.58 13.07
CA VAL A 388 -22.92 -19.02 13.58
C VAL A 388 -23.76 -17.78 13.81
N ASP A 389 -25.08 -17.91 13.70
CA ASP A 389 -25.96 -16.82 14.12
C ASP A 389 -25.88 -16.65 15.64
N GLY A 390 -25.95 -15.42 16.12
CA GLY A 390 -25.69 -15.11 17.53
C GLY A 390 -26.53 -13.95 18.03
N PHE A 391 -27.02 -14.08 19.27
CA PHE A 391 -27.67 -12.98 19.98
C PHE A 391 -27.13 -12.90 21.40
N ASP A 392 -26.67 -11.72 21.80
CA ASP A 392 -25.89 -11.47 23.02
C ASP A 392 -24.69 -12.44 23.14
N ASP A 393 -24.62 -13.26 24.19
CA ASP A 393 -23.56 -14.25 24.43
C ASP A 393 -23.96 -15.68 23.99
N TYR A 394 -25.04 -15.83 23.22
CA TYR A 394 -25.58 -17.14 22.83
C TYR A 394 -25.30 -17.44 21.35
N ILE A 395 -24.70 -18.60 21.11
CA ILE A 395 -24.54 -19.20 19.78
C ILE A 395 -25.82 -19.94 19.41
N VAL A 396 -26.43 -19.58 18.27
CA VAL A 396 -27.62 -20.21 17.71
C VAL A 396 -27.20 -21.18 16.60
N THR A 397 -27.57 -22.45 16.74
CA THR A 397 -27.33 -23.50 15.74
C THR A 397 -28.63 -24.25 15.48
N SER A 398 -28.92 -24.55 14.21
CA SER A 398 -30.12 -25.32 13.81
C SER A 398 -30.14 -26.75 14.35
#